data_AF-A0A842TTA1-F1
#
_entry.id   AF-A0A842TTA1-F1
#
_cell.length_a   1.000
_cell.length_b   1.000
_cell.length_c   1.000
_cell.angle_alpha   90.00
_cell.angle_beta   90.00
_cell.angle_gamma   90.00
#
_symmetry.space_group_name_H-M   'P 1'
#
loop_
_entity.id
_entity.type
_entity.pdbx_description
1 polymer ?
#
loop_
_entity_poly.entity_id
_entity_poly.type
_entity_poly.pdbx_seq_one_letter_code
_entity_poly.pdbx_strand_id
1 'polypeptide(L)'
;MKNLLKPFKTKEFIFILLYDLLFYLIFIPFSYLFAYIINSKTNAIDMSVLEQHTLQTMPLAESEIILSQMQSLVYWIVGLGIILASIAILSWSLSRGLIYTRLLKQRFDKKYFKRFNLLNLLLLIIIIIISMIIFSLASLNPYAVFLYIPVFIIAAYFITLTYIQFTKKTKIFKAIEKGLKAGFTKNIIPALIILGVFILLNLLASILPYNIIINTALLFIFITWARVYFVEAVKSRS
;
A
#
# COMPACT_ATOMS: atom_id res chain seq x y z
N MET A 1 -26.13 0.38 -18.21
CA MET A 1 -25.15 0.94 -17.26
C MET A 1 -25.76 0.86 -15.86
N LYS A 2 -25.35 -0.09 -15.00
CA LYS A 2 -25.91 -0.17 -13.64
C LYS A 2 -25.59 1.12 -12.88
N ASN A 3 -26.56 1.57 -12.07
CA ASN A 3 -26.58 2.83 -11.36
C ASN A 3 -25.26 3.10 -10.60
N LEU A 4 -24.37 3.94 -11.18
CA LEU A 4 -23.02 4.23 -10.64
C LEU A 4 -23.07 4.84 -9.24
N LEU A 5 -24.21 5.41 -8.85
CA LEU A 5 -24.43 6.00 -7.53
C LEU A 5 -24.82 4.99 -6.46
N LYS A 6 -25.27 3.78 -6.84
CA LYS A 6 -25.71 2.76 -5.89
C LYS A 6 -24.67 2.41 -4.83
N PRO A 7 -23.37 2.22 -5.17
CA PRO A 7 -22.36 1.84 -4.19
C PRO A 7 -22.23 2.83 -3.01
N PHE A 8 -22.39 4.14 -3.25
CA PHE A 8 -22.33 5.17 -2.20
C PHE A 8 -23.43 5.06 -1.14
N LYS A 9 -24.58 4.47 -1.50
CA LYS A 9 -25.76 4.39 -0.62
C LYS A 9 -25.81 3.12 0.22
N THR A 10 -24.78 2.28 0.15
CA THR A 10 -24.75 0.97 0.82
C THR A 10 -24.18 1.07 2.24
N LYS A 11 -24.68 0.26 3.18
CA LYS A 11 -24.08 0.16 4.52
C LYS A 11 -22.65 -0.38 4.46
N GLU A 12 -22.38 -1.17 3.42
CA GLU A 12 -21.08 -1.70 3.03
C GLU A 12 -20.05 -0.61 2.75
N PHE A 13 -20.46 0.51 2.13
CA PHE A 13 -19.57 1.65 1.88
C PHE A 13 -19.04 2.26 3.18
N ILE A 14 -19.93 2.58 4.13
CA ILE A 14 -19.56 3.12 5.44
C ILE A 14 -18.70 2.12 6.20
N PHE A 15 -19.06 0.83 6.15
CA PHE A 15 -18.28 -0.22 6.79
C PHE A 15 -16.83 -0.28 6.29
N ILE A 16 -16.61 -0.22 4.96
CA ILE A 16 -15.26 -0.21 4.39
C ILE A 16 -14.50 1.03 4.84
N LEU A 17 -15.12 2.21 4.79
CA LEU A 17 -14.48 3.45 5.23
C LEU A 17 -14.00 3.37 6.68
N LEU A 18 -14.84 2.87 7.59
CA LEU A 18 -14.47 2.73 9.01
C LEU A 18 -13.28 1.77 9.19
N TYR A 19 -13.25 0.65 8.47
CA TYR A 19 -12.13 -0.30 8.54
C TYR A 19 -10.84 0.22 7.89
N ASP A 20 -10.95 1.05 6.85
CA ASP A 20 -9.81 1.75 6.29
C ASP A 20 -9.28 2.78 7.29
N LEU A 21 -10.15 3.60 7.89
CA LEU A 21 -9.76 4.58 8.90
C LEU A 21 -9.10 3.92 10.11
N LEU A 22 -9.65 2.82 10.63
CA LEU A 22 -9.05 2.06 11.72
C LEU A 22 -7.67 1.50 11.34
N PHE A 23 -7.51 1.02 10.10
CA PHE A 23 -6.21 0.58 9.61
C PHE A 23 -5.19 1.74 9.63
N TYR A 24 -5.54 2.92 9.10
CA TYR A 24 -4.65 4.07 9.09
C TYR A 24 -4.39 4.65 10.49
N LEU A 25 -5.37 4.62 11.37
CA LEU A 25 -5.24 5.06 12.77
C LEU A 25 -4.23 4.21 13.54
N ILE A 26 -4.08 2.93 13.16
CA ILE A 26 -3.02 2.06 13.70
C ILE A 26 -1.72 2.28 12.94
N PHE A 27 -1.75 2.18 11.61
CA PHE A 27 -0.54 2.15 10.78
C PHE A 27 0.26 3.46 10.82
N ILE A 28 -0.39 4.63 10.81
CA ILE A 28 0.28 5.93 10.78
C ILE A 28 1.10 6.18 12.05
N PRO A 29 0.56 6.04 13.28
CA PRO A 29 1.35 6.19 14.50
C PRO A 29 2.54 5.23 14.59
N PHE A 30 2.38 3.97 14.20
CA PHE A 30 3.50 3.01 14.17
C PHE A 30 4.57 3.42 13.16
N SER A 31 4.17 3.94 11.99
CA SER A 31 5.10 4.45 10.98
C SER A 31 5.83 5.71 11.45
N TYR A 32 5.13 6.59 12.17
CA TYR A 32 5.73 7.79 12.76
C TYR A 32 6.71 7.44 13.88
N LEU A 33 6.35 6.51 14.78
CA LEU A 33 7.25 6.00 15.82
C LEU A 33 8.50 5.36 15.22
N PHE A 34 8.34 4.57 14.15
CA PHE A 34 9.47 4.02 13.39
C PHE A 34 10.40 5.12 12.87
N ALA A 35 9.84 6.12 12.18
CA ALA A 35 10.62 7.23 11.63
C ALA A 35 11.33 8.03 12.74
N TYR A 36 10.66 8.26 13.86
CA TYR A 36 11.22 8.94 15.02
C TYR A 36 12.43 8.19 15.61
N ILE A 37 12.31 6.86 15.81
CA ILE A 37 13.41 6.05 16.36
C ILE A 37 14.60 6.03 15.39
N ILE A 38 14.35 5.83 14.10
CA ILE A 38 15.43 5.84 13.10
C ILE A 38 16.11 7.22 13.06
N ASN A 39 15.35 8.31 13.03
CA ASN A 39 15.91 9.66 13.04
C ASN A 39 16.75 9.91 14.31
N SER A 40 16.29 9.47 15.47
CA SER A 40 17.06 9.56 16.72
C SER A 40 18.37 8.77 16.66
N LYS A 41 18.40 7.60 16.01
CA LYS A 41 19.62 6.82 15.81
C LYS A 41 20.55 7.44 14.77
N THR A 42 20.01 7.99 13.68
CA THR A 42 20.79 8.70 12.67
C THR A 42 21.44 9.96 13.24
N ASN A 43 20.69 10.77 13.99
CA ASN A 43 21.22 12.00 14.59
C ASN A 43 22.24 11.76 15.71
N ALA A 44 22.34 10.53 16.22
CA ALA A 44 23.38 10.14 17.17
C ALA A 44 24.71 9.80 16.49
N ILE A 45 24.74 9.72 15.15
CA ILE A 45 25.96 9.48 14.37
C ILE A 45 26.50 10.84 13.93
N ASP A 46 27.78 11.06 14.13
CA ASP A 46 28.45 12.25 13.63
C ASP A 46 28.60 12.16 12.10
N MET A 47 27.70 12.83 11.38
CA MET A 47 27.68 12.84 9.92
C MET A 47 28.81 13.67 9.31
N SER A 48 29.51 14.52 10.07
CA SER A 48 30.65 15.31 9.58
C SER A 48 31.82 14.42 9.14
N VAL A 49 31.86 13.19 9.62
CA VAL A 49 32.91 12.22 9.29
C VAL A 49 32.69 11.53 7.93
N LEU A 50 31.46 11.52 7.41
CA LEU A 50 31.15 10.92 6.10
C LEU A 50 31.66 11.75 4.92
N GLU A 51 32.25 12.91 5.16
CA GLU A 51 32.99 13.64 4.14
C GLU A 51 34.22 12.82 3.69
N GLN A 52 34.37 12.65 2.38
CA GLN A 52 35.29 11.70 1.76
C GLN A 52 36.77 11.93 2.16
N HIS A 53 37.13 13.14 2.58
CA HIS A 53 38.46 13.52 3.06
C HIS A 53 38.75 13.06 4.51
N THR A 54 37.72 13.00 5.35
CA THR A 54 37.83 12.66 6.78
C THR A 54 38.01 11.15 6.98
N LEU A 55 37.34 10.33 6.15
CA LEU A 55 37.44 8.86 6.17
C LEU A 55 38.83 8.34 5.78
N GLN A 56 39.56 9.03 4.90
CA GLN A 56 40.88 8.59 4.44
C GLN A 56 42.02 8.96 5.40
N THR A 57 41.80 9.96 6.26
CA THR A 57 42.81 10.51 7.17
C THR A 57 42.55 10.14 8.63
N MET A 58 41.45 9.43 8.91
CA MET A 58 41.06 9.08 10.27
C MET A 58 41.95 8.02 10.91
N PRO A 59 42.31 8.18 12.20
CA PRO A 59 42.94 7.12 12.99
C PRO A 59 42.10 5.82 12.99
N LEU A 60 42.78 4.67 13.01
CA LEU A 60 42.14 3.34 12.98
C LEU A 60 41.10 3.15 14.10
N ALA A 61 41.36 3.71 15.29
CA ALA A 61 40.44 3.61 16.42
C ALA A 61 39.13 4.40 16.20
N GLU A 62 39.18 5.53 15.52
CA GLU A 62 38.00 6.35 15.23
C GLU A 62 37.15 5.74 14.11
N SER A 63 37.82 5.13 13.11
CA SER A 63 37.13 4.42 12.02
C SER A 63 36.40 3.17 12.51
N GLU A 64 36.96 2.42 13.48
CA GLU A 64 36.29 1.28 14.12
C GLU A 64 35.03 1.71 14.88
N ILE A 65 35.08 2.83 15.61
CA ILE A 65 33.92 3.37 16.33
C ILE A 65 32.80 3.71 15.35
N ILE A 66 33.10 4.38 14.24
CA ILE A 66 32.08 4.77 13.26
C ILE A 66 31.50 3.56 12.54
N LEU A 67 32.35 2.60 12.16
CA LEU A 67 31.88 1.36 11.55
C LEU A 67 30.92 0.62 12.49
N SER A 68 31.20 0.59 13.79
CA SER A 68 30.29 0.01 14.79
C SER A 68 28.96 0.78 14.90
N GLN A 69 28.98 2.11 14.81
CA GLN A 69 27.78 2.96 14.82
C GLN A 69 26.94 2.74 13.56
N MET A 70 27.56 2.67 12.38
CA MET A 70 26.87 2.39 11.12
C MET A 70 26.28 0.98 11.10
N GLN A 71 27.01 -0.03 11.59
CA GLN A 71 26.49 -1.39 11.75
C GLN A 71 25.29 -1.41 12.69
N SER A 72 25.36 -0.71 13.82
CA SER A 72 24.25 -0.56 14.75
C SER A 72 23.03 0.07 14.08
N LEU A 73 23.21 1.13 13.29
CA LEU A 73 22.14 1.77 12.53
C LEU A 73 21.50 0.80 11.54
N VAL A 74 22.30 0.01 10.81
CA VAL A 74 21.80 -1.01 9.89
C VAL A 74 20.94 -2.04 10.64
N TYR A 75 21.39 -2.51 11.81
CA TYR A 75 20.58 -3.43 12.63
C TYR A 75 19.27 -2.82 13.11
N TRP A 76 19.28 -1.53 13.51
CA TRP A 76 18.04 -0.81 13.85
C TRP A 76 17.10 -0.68 12.66
N ILE A 77 17.60 -0.27 11.49
CA ILE A 77 16.81 -0.13 10.26
C ILE A 77 16.19 -1.47 9.87
N VAL A 78 17.00 -2.54 9.82
CA VAL A 78 16.54 -3.87 9.43
C VAL A 78 15.56 -4.43 10.46
N GLY A 79 15.92 -4.39 11.75
CA GLY A 79 15.11 -4.95 12.83
C GLY A 79 13.75 -4.26 12.96
N LEU A 80 13.75 -2.92 13.03
CA LEU A 80 12.51 -2.15 13.07
C LEU A 80 11.74 -2.24 11.75
N GLY A 81 12.43 -2.35 10.61
CA GLY A 81 11.81 -2.53 9.30
C GLY A 81 11.00 -3.84 9.23
N ILE A 82 11.55 -4.93 9.75
CA ILE A 82 10.85 -6.22 9.86
C ILE A 82 9.62 -6.11 10.77
N ILE A 83 9.74 -5.41 11.90
CA ILE A 83 8.61 -5.19 12.81
C ILE A 83 7.51 -4.38 12.12
N LEU A 84 7.84 -3.26 11.50
CA LEU A 84 6.90 -2.40 10.80
C LEU A 84 6.22 -3.16 9.64
N ALA A 85 6.99 -3.89 8.84
CA ALA A 85 6.46 -4.71 7.76
C ALA A 85 5.50 -5.80 8.29
N SER A 86 5.83 -6.43 9.41
CA SER A 86 4.97 -7.43 10.06
C SER A 86 3.64 -6.81 10.52
N ILE A 87 3.69 -5.67 11.21
CA ILE A 87 2.50 -4.93 11.66
C ILE A 87 1.67 -4.49 10.45
N ALA A 88 2.30 -4.00 9.39
CA ALA A 88 1.64 -3.58 8.16
C ALA A 88 0.89 -4.74 7.51
N ILE A 89 1.57 -5.88 7.31
CA ILE A 89 0.96 -7.07 6.69
C ILE A 89 -0.17 -7.60 7.55
N LEU A 90 0.01 -7.71 8.88
CA LEU A 90 -1.02 -8.24 9.77
C LEU A 90 -2.25 -7.33 9.83
N SER A 91 -2.06 -6.03 10.00
CA SER A 91 -3.16 -5.05 10.07
C SER A 91 -3.87 -4.91 8.73
N TRP A 92 -3.13 -4.88 7.61
CA TRP A 92 -3.70 -4.88 6.26
C TRP A 92 -4.51 -6.14 5.99
N SER A 93 -3.96 -7.31 6.33
CA SER A 93 -4.64 -8.59 6.13
C SER A 93 -5.91 -8.72 6.97
N LEU A 94 -5.88 -8.21 8.21
CA LEU A 94 -7.05 -8.20 9.09
C LEU A 94 -8.13 -7.28 8.53
N SER A 95 -7.79 -6.04 8.20
CA SER A 95 -8.72 -5.05 7.65
C SER A 95 -9.35 -5.54 6.34
N ARG A 96 -8.52 -5.91 5.35
CA ARG A 96 -8.98 -6.38 4.05
C ARG A 96 -9.75 -7.69 4.17
N GLY A 97 -9.26 -8.64 4.97
CA GLY A 97 -9.92 -9.92 5.16
C GLY A 97 -11.32 -9.76 5.76
N LEU A 98 -11.49 -8.89 6.77
CA LEU A 98 -12.81 -8.59 7.36
C LEU A 98 -13.73 -7.86 6.36
N ILE A 99 -13.18 -6.91 5.58
CA ILE A 99 -13.91 -6.24 4.50
C ILE A 99 -14.46 -7.26 3.50
N TYR A 100 -13.61 -8.06 2.87
CA TYR A 100 -14.07 -8.93 1.78
C TYR A 100 -14.93 -10.09 2.28
N THR A 101 -14.66 -10.63 3.47
CA THR A 101 -15.53 -11.68 4.06
C THR A 101 -16.92 -11.13 4.35
N ARG A 102 -17.06 -9.92 4.91
CA ARG A 102 -18.37 -9.30 5.11
C ARG A 102 -19.06 -9.00 3.78
N LEU A 103 -18.35 -8.36 2.84
CA LEU A 103 -18.89 -8.02 1.53
C LEU A 103 -19.38 -9.26 0.77
N LEU A 104 -18.71 -10.40 0.90
CA LEU A 104 -19.06 -11.65 0.20
C LEU A 104 -19.82 -12.65 1.06
N LYS A 105 -20.26 -12.25 2.26
CA LYS A 105 -20.98 -13.09 3.23
C LYS A 105 -20.27 -14.42 3.53
N GLN A 106 -18.95 -14.38 3.68
CA GLN A 106 -18.10 -15.52 4.06
C GLN A 106 -17.68 -15.42 5.53
N ARG A 107 -17.31 -16.54 6.14
CA ARG A 107 -16.80 -16.56 7.52
C ARG A 107 -15.33 -16.17 7.56
N PHE A 108 -14.98 -15.26 8.48
CA PHE A 108 -13.59 -14.98 8.83
C PHE A 108 -13.15 -15.93 9.95
N ASP A 109 -12.23 -16.83 9.64
CA ASP A 109 -11.64 -17.77 10.61
C ASP A 109 -10.10 -17.71 10.59
N LYS A 110 -9.44 -18.32 11.58
CA LYS A 110 -7.97 -18.33 11.71
C LYS A 110 -7.27 -18.96 10.50
N LYS A 111 -7.89 -19.96 9.86
CA LYS A 111 -7.35 -20.63 8.66
C LYS A 111 -7.44 -19.75 7.42
N TYR A 112 -8.52 -18.99 7.28
CA TYR A 112 -8.68 -17.96 6.27
C TYR A 112 -7.65 -16.85 6.48
N PHE A 113 -7.53 -16.32 7.70
CA PHE A 113 -6.57 -15.25 8.02
C PHE A 113 -5.13 -15.64 7.67
N LYS A 114 -4.68 -16.83 8.08
CA LYS A 114 -3.32 -17.34 7.72
C LYS A 114 -3.10 -17.39 6.20
N ARG A 115 -4.08 -17.90 5.44
CA ARG A 115 -3.97 -17.97 3.97
C ARG A 115 -4.05 -16.57 3.32
N PHE A 116 -4.81 -15.66 3.91
CA PHE A 116 -4.92 -14.28 3.46
C PHE A 116 -3.61 -13.49 3.73
N ASN A 117 -2.94 -13.72 4.86
CA ASN A 117 -1.60 -13.21 5.12
C ASN A 117 -0.60 -13.68 4.07
N LEU A 118 -0.62 -14.98 3.72
CA LEU A 118 0.26 -15.53 2.69
C LEU A 118 0.00 -14.90 1.32
N LEU A 119 -1.27 -14.68 0.96
CA LEU A 119 -1.62 -13.93 -0.25
C LEU A 119 -1.03 -12.52 -0.22
N ASN A 120 -1.14 -11.80 0.89
CA ASN A 120 -0.63 -10.44 1.01
C ASN A 120 0.90 -10.38 1.00
N LEU A 121 1.58 -11.37 1.58
CA LEU A 121 3.03 -11.49 1.49
C LEU A 121 3.48 -11.65 0.03
N LEU A 122 2.81 -12.51 -0.73
CA LEU A 122 3.10 -12.69 -2.17
C LEU A 122 2.81 -11.43 -2.98
N LEU A 123 1.68 -10.76 -2.72
CA LEU A 123 1.35 -9.50 -3.39
C LEU A 123 2.35 -8.39 -3.02
N LEU A 124 2.83 -8.35 -1.78
CA LEU A 124 3.84 -7.39 -1.34
C LEU A 124 5.17 -7.61 -2.08
N ILE A 125 5.61 -8.86 -2.23
CA ILE A 125 6.81 -9.19 -3.01
C ILE A 125 6.67 -8.67 -4.45
N ILE A 126 5.51 -8.87 -5.09
CA ILE A 126 5.24 -8.35 -6.43
C ILE A 126 5.32 -6.81 -6.47
N ILE A 127 4.73 -6.12 -5.50
CA ILE A 127 4.77 -4.66 -5.40
C ILE A 127 6.21 -4.15 -5.19
N ILE A 128 7.02 -4.84 -4.37
CA ILE A 128 8.42 -4.50 -4.14
C ILE A 128 9.20 -4.63 -5.45
N ILE A 129 9.04 -5.72 -6.19
CA ILE A 129 9.71 -5.93 -7.47
C ILE A 129 9.33 -4.84 -8.47
N ILE A 130 8.04 -4.52 -8.59
CA ILE A 130 7.56 -3.44 -9.48
C ILE A 130 8.15 -2.10 -9.05
N SER A 131 8.18 -1.80 -7.75
CA SER A 131 8.74 -0.56 -7.23
C SER A 131 10.23 -0.46 -7.54
N MET A 132 11.00 -1.54 -7.35
CA MET A 132 12.42 -1.60 -7.71
C MET A 132 12.65 -1.31 -9.20
N ILE A 133 11.82 -1.87 -10.09
CA ILE A 133 11.91 -1.59 -11.53
C ILE A 133 11.67 -0.10 -11.81
N ILE A 134 10.64 0.50 -11.20
CA ILE A 134 10.35 1.93 -11.38
C ILE A 134 11.50 2.80 -10.85
N PHE A 135 12.06 2.47 -9.68
CA PHE A 135 13.20 3.20 -9.13
C PHE A 135 14.45 3.09 -10.01
N SER A 136 14.75 1.91 -10.56
CA SER A 136 15.84 1.74 -11.52
C SER A 136 15.61 2.48 -12.83
N LEU A 137 14.35 2.62 -13.29
CA LEU A 137 14.03 3.46 -14.43
C LEU A 137 14.15 4.95 -14.09
N ALA A 138 13.78 5.34 -12.87
CA ALA A 138 13.88 6.71 -12.37
C ALA A 138 15.34 7.20 -12.29
N SER A 139 16.30 6.32 -12.00
CA SER A 139 17.72 6.68 -12.04
C SER A 139 18.23 6.96 -13.46
N LEU A 140 17.56 6.45 -14.49
CA LEU A 140 17.87 6.74 -15.90
C LEU A 140 17.08 7.94 -16.44
N ASN A 141 15.84 8.11 -15.98
CA ASN A 141 14.95 9.20 -16.37
C ASN A 141 14.11 9.64 -15.16
N PRO A 142 14.37 10.82 -14.57
CA PRO A 142 13.63 11.30 -13.39
C PRO A 142 12.11 11.37 -13.59
N TYR A 143 11.63 11.55 -14.83
CA TYR A 143 10.20 11.57 -15.13
C TYR A 143 9.54 10.18 -15.01
N ALA A 144 10.31 9.08 -14.95
CA ALA A 144 9.77 7.75 -14.72
C ALA A 144 9.14 7.60 -13.33
N VAL A 145 9.48 8.46 -12.35
CA VAL A 145 8.82 8.50 -11.04
C VAL A 145 7.31 8.74 -11.17
N PHE A 146 6.87 9.50 -12.18
CA PHE A 146 5.44 9.74 -12.42
C PHE A 146 4.67 8.48 -12.82
N LEU A 147 5.35 7.41 -13.27
CA LEU A 147 4.71 6.11 -13.54
C LEU A 147 4.21 5.42 -12.27
N TYR A 148 4.69 5.81 -11.09
CA TYR A 148 4.31 5.18 -9.83
C TYR A 148 2.79 5.26 -9.58
N ILE A 149 2.18 6.41 -9.87
CA ILE A 149 0.74 6.65 -9.66
C ILE A 149 -0.14 5.73 -10.53
N PRO A 150 -0.03 5.73 -11.88
CA PRO A 150 -0.87 4.88 -12.70
C PRO A 150 -0.61 3.39 -12.42
N VAL A 151 0.64 2.99 -12.20
CA VAL A 151 0.98 1.60 -11.81
C VAL A 151 0.34 1.23 -10.48
N PHE A 152 0.35 2.13 -9.48
CA PHE A 152 -0.29 1.92 -8.19
C PHE A 152 -1.81 1.76 -8.31
N ILE A 153 -2.48 2.59 -9.12
CA ILE A 153 -3.93 2.50 -9.36
C ILE A 153 -4.28 1.17 -10.03
N ILE A 154 -3.50 0.77 -11.05
CA ILE A 154 -3.66 -0.51 -11.74
C ILE A 154 -3.42 -1.68 -10.77
N ALA A 155 -2.37 -1.62 -9.95
CA ALA A 155 -2.09 -2.64 -8.96
C ALA A 155 -3.24 -2.77 -7.94
N ALA A 156 -3.73 -1.64 -7.40
CA ALA A 156 -4.86 -1.62 -6.46
C ALA A 156 -6.14 -2.22 -7.06
N TYR A 157 -6.38 -1.98 -8.35
CA TYR A 157 -7.46 -2.59 -9.12
C TYR A 157 -7.33 -4.12 -9.19
N PHE A 158 -6.17 -4.64 -9.61
CA PHE A 158 -5.93 -6.08 -9.69
C PHE A 158 -5.93 -6.77 -8.33
N ILE A 159 -5.40 -6.13 -7.30
CA ILE A 159 -5.41 -6.61 -5.91
C ILE A 159 -6.86 -6.75 -5.41
N THR A 160 -7.70 -5.75 -5.68
CA THR A 160 -9.12 -5.79 -5.31
C THR A 160 -9.83 -6.98 -5.93
N LEU A 161 -9.63 -7.22 -7.22
CA LEU A 161 -10.21 -8.37 -7.92
C LEU A 161 -9.68 -9.69 -7.38
N THR A 162 -8.37 -9.76 -7.11
CA THR A 162 -7.72 -10.94 -6.51
C THR A 162 -8.32 -11.26 -5.14
N TYR A 163 -8.55 -10.27 -4.28
CA TYR A 163 -9.20 -10.47 -2.99
C TYR A 163 -10.63 -10.97 -3.10
N ILE A 164 -11.40 -10.47 -4.06
CA ILE A 164 -12.75 -10.96 -4.33
C ILE A 164 -12.70 -12.44 -4.73
N GLN A 165 -11.81 -12.82 -5.66
CA GLN A 165 -11.68 -14.21 -6.10
C GLN A 165 -11.19 -15.12 -4.97
N PHE A 166 -10.19 -14.68 -4.22
CA PHE A 166 -9.61 -15.43 -3.10
C PHE A 166 -10.66 -15.73 -2.04
N THR A 167 -11.47 -14.73 -1.69
CA THR A 167 -12.52 -14.84 -0.68
C THR A 167 -13.64 -15.78 -1.09
N LYS A 168 -13.90 -15.95 -2.40
CA LYS A 168 -14.78 -17.01 -2.94
C LYS A 168 -14.16 -18.43 -2.87
N LYS A 169 -13.26 -18.69 -1.92
CA LYS A 169 -12.60 -19.98 -1.61
C LYS A 169 -11.71 -20.55 -2.73
N THR A 170 -11.03 -19.69 -3.50
CA THR A 170 -10.05 -20.16 -4.49
C THR A 170 -8.67 -20.36 -3.88
N LYS A 171 -7.85 -21.26 -4.46
CA LYS A 171 -6.41 -21.36 -4.12
C LYS A 171 -5.70 -20.05 -4.48
N ILE A 172 -4.66 -19.66 -3.75
CA ILE A 172 -3.94 -18.38 -3.92
C ILE A 172 -3.59 -18.09 -5.39
N PHE A 173 -2.85 -18.97 -6.05
CA PHE A 173 -2.45 -18.77 -7.45
C PHE A 173 -3.64 -18.69 -8.41
N LYS A 174 -4.67 -19.53 -8.20
CA LYS A 174 -5.92 -19.46 -8.98
C LYS A 174 -6.68 -18.14 -8.74
N ALA A 175 -6.60 -17.57 -7.53
CA ALA A 175 -7.20 -16.29 -7.20
C ALA A 175 -6.51 -15.15 -7.93
N ILE A 176 -5.17 -15.15 -7.97
CA ILE A 176 -4.35 -14.19 -8.69
C ILE A 176 -4.62 -14.29 -10.19
N GLU A 177 -4.56 -15.50 -10.75
CA GLU A 177 -4.84 -15.75 -12.17
C GLU A 177 -6.25 -15.25 -12.57
N LYS A 178 -7.27 -15.62 -11.78
CA LYS A 178 -8.64 -15.15 -12.02
C LYS A 178 -8.78 -13.64 -11.80
N GLY A 179 -8.03 -13.06 -10.87
CA GLY A 179 -7.99 -11.62 -10.62
C GLY A 179 -7.42 -10.86 -11.81
N LEU A 180 -6.29 -11.34 -12.36
CA LEU A 180 -5.65 -10.80 -13.57
C LEU A 180 -6.57 -10.95 -14.79
N LYS A 181 -7.06 -12.15 -15.08
CA LYS A 181 -8.00 -12.38 -16.19
C LYS A 181 -9.24 -11.50 -16.06
N ALA A 182 -9.80 -11.39 -14.84
CA ALA A 182 -10.91 -10.49 -14.58
C ALA A 182 -10.54 -9.03 -14.82
N GLY A 183 -9.34 -8.60 -14.48
CA GLY A 183 -8.93 -7.21 -14.67
C GLY A 183 -8.85 -6.80 -16.14
N PHE A 184 -8.35 -7.70 -17.00
CA PHE A 184 -8.27 -7.48 -18.45
C PHE A 184 -9.62 -7.61 -19.17
N THR A 185 -10.53 -8.45 -18.66
CA THR A 185 -11.81 -8.74 -19.32
C THR A 185 -13.00 -7.95 -18.75
N LYS A 186 -12.86 -7.33 -17.57
CA LYS A 186 -13.95 -6.59 -16.89
C LYS A 186 -13.74 -5.08 -16.98
N ASN A 187 -14.85 -4.36 -16.82
CA ASN A 187 -14.96 -2.90 -16.88
C ASN A 187 -13.81 -2.21 -16.12
N ILE A 188 -12.84 -1.69 -16.88
CA ILE A 188 -11.77 -0.80 -16.42
C ILE A 188 -12.30 0.55 -15.91
N ILE A 189 -13.61 0.80 -16.10
CA ILE A 189 -14.33 2.04 -15.77
C ILE A 189 -14.01 2.55 -14.35
N PRO A 190 -14.06 1.76 -13.26
CA PRO A 190 -13.77 2.32 -11.94
C PRO A 190 -12.31 2.72 -11.76
N ALA A 191 -11.37 2.04 -12.43
CA ALA A 191 -9.96 2.44 -12.43
C ALA A 191 -9.76 3.75 -13.19
N LEU A 192 -10.42 3.92 -14.34
CA LEU A 192 -10.43 5.19 -15.09
C LEU A 192 -11.08 6.33 -14.30
N ILE A 193 -12.16 6.07 -13.56
CA ILE A 193 -12.80 7.06 -12.70
C ILE A 193 -11.85 7.48 -11.57
N ILE A 194 -11.22 6.52 -10.88
CA ILE A 194 -10.23 6.85 -9.84
C ILE A 194 -9.08 7.68 -10.42
N LEU A 195 -8.57 7.31 -11.59
CA LEU A 195 -7.50 8.06 -12.26
C LEU A 195 -7.95 9.47 -12.65
N GLY A 196 -9.13 9.61 -13.24
CA GLY A 196 -9.70 10.91 -13.60
C GLY A 196 -9.94 11.80 -12.38
N VAL A 197 -10.47 11.23 -11.29
CA VAL A 197 -10.61 11.94 -10.00
C VAL A 197 -9.24 12.35 -9.48
N PHE A 198 -8.25 11.47 -9.49
CA PHE A 198 -6.90 11.80 -9.05
C PHE A 198 -6.31 12.96 -9.85
N ILE A 199 -6.43 12.97 -11.18
CA ILE A 199 -5.96 14.05 -12.05
C ILE A 199 -6.68 15.37 -11.71
N LEU A 200 -8.01 15.34 -11.60
CA LEU A 200 -8.81 16.51 -11.22
C LEU A 200 -8.41 17.08 -9.86
N LEU A 201 -8.23 16.21 -8.86
CA LEU A 201 -7.80 16.60 -7.52
C LEU A 201 -6.42 17.25 -7.50
N ASN A 202 -5.48 16.75 -8.31
CA ASN A 202 -4.16 17.38 -8.47
C ASN A 202 -4.24 18.73 -9.18
N LEU A 203 -5.07 18.85 -10.23
CA LEU A 203 -5.28 20.13 -10.91
C LEU A 203 -5.92 21.18 -9.99
N LEU A 204 -6.78 20.76 -9.06
CA LEU A 204 -7.35 21.66 -8.06
C LEU A 204 -6.34 22.00 -6.94
N ALA A 205 -5.28 21.21 -6.76
CA ALA A 205 -4.25 21.41 -5.72
C ALA A 205 -3.35 22.60 -5.95
N SER A 206 -3.18 22.99 -7.21
CA SER A 206 -2.47 24.22 -7.54
C SER A 206 -3.26 25.48 -7.18
N ILE A 207 -4.56 25.37 -6.84
CA ILE A 207 -5.47 26.51 -6.67
C ILE A 207 -5.93 26.68 -5.21
N LEU A 208 -5.98 25.61 -4.40
CA LEU A 208 -6.51 25.66 -3.03
C LEU A 208 -5.46 25.37 -1.94
N PRO A 209 -5.34 26.20 -0.90
CA PRO A 209 -4.53 25.87 0.28
C PRO A 209 -5.13 24.67 1.04
N TYR A 210 -4.27 23.84 1.65
CA TYR A 210 -4.62 22.59 2.36
C TYR A 210 -5.11 21.41 1.50
N ASN A 211 -4.82 21.40 0.19
CA ASN A 211 -5.42 20.41 -0.69
C ASN A 211 -5.00 18.94 -0.44
N ILE A 212 -3.86 18.69 0.22
CA ILE A 212 -3.38 17.30 0.41
C ILE A 212 -4.36 16.48 1.24
N ILE A 213 -4.92 17.03 2.32
CA ILE A 213 -5.84 16.28 3.20
C ILE A 213 -7.17 16.03 2.48
N ILE A 214 -7.74 17.05 1.85
CA ILE A 214 -9.01 16.98 1.12
C ILE A 214 -8.89 16.02 -0.06
N ASN A 215 -7.83 16.14 -0.87
CA ASN A 215 -7.56 15.23 -1.97
C ASN A 215 -7.43 13.79 -1.50
N THR A 216 -6.70 13.56 -0.41
CA THR A 216 -6.52 12.23 0.16
C THR A 216 -7.85 11.65 0.60
N ALA A 217 -8.68 12.43 1.32
CA ALA A 217 -10.00 12.00 1.76
C ALA A 217 -10.94 11.67 0.59
N LEU A 218 -10.97 12.51 -0.45
CA LEU A 218 -11.76 12.26 -1.65
C LEU A 218 -11.27 11.02 -2.40
N LEU A 219 -9.96 10.82 -2.52
CA LEU A 219 -9.40 9.60 -3.10
C LEU A 219 -9.86 8.35 -2.33
N PHE A 220 -9.86 8.39 -1.00
CA PHE A 220 -10.36 7.29 -0.16
C PHE A 220 -11.82 6.95 -0.41
N ILE A 221 -12.65 7.98 -0.56
CA ILE A 221 -14.08 7.83 -0.89
C ILE A 221 -14.24 7.10 -2.23
N PHE A 222 -13.52 7.52 -3.27
CA PHE A 222 -13.61 6.90 -4.59
C PHE A 222 -13.01 5.48 -4.66
N ILE A 223 -11.92 5.21 -3.93
CA ILE A 223 -11.37 3.86 -3.79
C ILE A 223 -12.38 2.94 -3.11
N THR A 224 -13.04 3.41 -2.05
CA THR A 224 -14.08 2.65 -1.34
C THR A 224 -15.27 2.36 -2.23
N TRP A 225 -15.72 3.37 -2.97
CA TRP A 225 -16.77 3.24 -3.97
C TRP A 225 -16.43 2.14 -5.00
N ALA A 226 -15.20 2.16 -5.53
CA ALA A 226 -14.77 1.19 -6.52
C ALA A 226 -14.78 -0.24 -5.98
N ARG A 227 -14.37 -0.47 -4.72
CA ARG A 227 -14.42 -1.81 -4.10
C ARG A 227 -15.85 -2.35 -4.02
N VAL A 228 -16.80 -1.53 -3.58
CA VAL A 228 -18.22 -1.93 -3.53
C VAL A 228 -18.73 -2.22 -4.94
N TYR A 229 -18.44 -1.33 -5.89
CA TYR A 229 -18.81 -1.50 -7.30
C TYR A 229 -18.28 -2.83 -7.86
N PHE A 230 -17.02 -3.17 -7.63
CA PHE A 230 -16.44 -4.42 -8.10
C PHE A 230 -17.10 -5.66 -7.48
N VAL A 231 -17.39 -5.63 -6.19
CA VAL A 231 -18.09 -6.74 -5.54
C VAL A 231 -19.47 -6.92 -6.14
N GLU A 232 -20.25 -5.85 -6.32
CA GLU A 232 -21.58 -5.92 -6.93
C GLU A 232 -21.52 -6.42 -8.38
N ALA A 233 -20.57 -5.91 -9.17
CA ALA A 233 -20.38 -6.31 -10.56
C ALA A 233 -20.05 -7.81 -10.65
N VAL A 234 -19.20 -8.32 -9.76
CA VAL A 234 -18.81 -9.74 -9.73
C VAL A 234 -19.90 -10.64 -9.16
N LYS A 235 -20.74 -10.16 -8.22
CA LYS A 235 -21.88 -10.92 -7.70
C LYS A 235 -23.01 -11.05 -8.73
N SER A 236 -23.30 -9.98 -9.47
CA SER A 236 -24.45 -9.97 -10.37
C SER A 236 -24.30 -10.81 -11.65
N ARG A 237 -23.19 -11.52 -11.79
CA ARG A 237 -22.84 -12.38 -12.94
C ARG A 237 -22.50 -13.81 -12.50
N SER A 238 -22.60 -14.13 -11.21
CA SER A 238 -22.44 -15.48 -10.63
C SER A 238 -23.77 -15.93 -10.08
#